data_AF-A0A4Z0LFN1-F1
#
_entry.id   AF-A0A4Z0LFN1-F1
#
_cell.length_a   1.000
_cell.length_b   1.000
_cell.length_c   1.000
_cell.angle_alpha   90.00
_cell.angle_beta   90.00
_cell.angle_gamma   90.00
#
_symmetry.space_group_name_H-M   'P 1'
#
loop_
_entity.id
_entity.type
_entity.pdbx_description
1 polymer ?
#
loop_
_entity_poly.entity_id
_entity_poly.type
_entity_poly.pdbx_seq_one_letter_code
_entity_poly.pdbx_strand_id
1 'polypeptide(L)' 'QELEVWPENLEKDKGWAADQLTEAQDVMDEVRILLVKAIQETADDDGE' A
#
# COMPACT_ATOMS: atom_id res chain seq x y z
N GLN A 1 -9.30 6.94 0.61
CA GLN A 1 -9.18 8.40 0.52
C GLN A 1 -7.75 8.88 0.75
N GLU A 2 -7.15 8.83 1.94
CA GLU A 2 -5.74 9.28 2.10
C GLU A 2 -4.74 8.48 1.25
N LEU A 3 -4.89 7.16 1.16
CA LEU A 3 -4.09 6.29 0.27
C LEU A 3 -4.39 6.45 -1.23
N GLU A 4 -5.37 7.27 -1.61
CA GLU A 4 -5.64 7.58 -3.03
C GLU A 4 -4.97 8.88 -3.44
N VAL A 5 -4.70 9.78 -2.49
CA VAL A 5 -4.11 11.11 -2.74
C VAL A 5 -2.68 11.26 -2.22
N TRP A 6 -2.16 10.26 -1.50
CA TRP A 6 -0.79 10.29 -0.97
C TRP A 6 0.31 10.51 -2.03
N PRO A 7 0.22 10.03 -3.29
CA PRO A 7 1.29 10.28 -4.26
C PRO A 7 1.35 11.76 -4.62
N GLU A 8 0.18 12.40 -4.81
CA GLU A 8 0.08 13.82 -5.08
C GLU A 8 0.59 14.65 -3.89
N ASN A 9 0.30 14.22 -2.66
CA ASN A 9 0.78 14.93 -1.47
C ASN A 9 2.30 14.80 -1.31
N LEU A 10 2.89 13.65 -1.63
CA LEU A 10 4.35 13.48 -1.60
C LEU A 10 5.04 14.28 -2.69
N GLU A 11 4.45 14.36 -3.88
CA GLU A 11 4.96 15.22 -4.94
C GLU A 11 4.90 16.70 -4.53
N LYS A 12 3.74 17.17 -4.05
CA LYS A 12 3.51 18.58 -3.70
C LYS A 12 4.26 19.03 -2.44
N ASP A 13 4.24 18.22 -1.38
CA ASP A 13 4.73 18.63 -0.06
C ASP A 13 6.19 18.21 0.18
N LYS A 14 6.66 17.17 -0.53
CA LYS A 14 8.00 16.60 -0.34
C LYS A 14 8.85 16.62 -1.60
N GLY A 15 8.31 17.03 -2.75
CA GLY A 15 9.05 17.16 -4.00
C GLY A 15 9.56 15.82 -4.53
N TRP A 16 8.87 14.72 -4.22
CA TRP A 16 9.28 13.39 -4.66
C TRP A 16 9.22 13.28 -6.18
N ALA A 17 10.25 12.66 -6.75
CA ALA A 17 10.31 12.40 -8.18
C ALA A 17 9.49 11.15 -8.55
N ALA A 18 9.16 11.03 -9.84
CA ALA A 18 8.29 9.96 -10.35
C ALA A 18 8.84 8.55 -10.09
N ASP A 19 10.16 8.38 -10.11
CA ASP A 19 10.85 7.13 -9.78
C ASP A 19 10.67 6.75 -8.30
N GLN A 20 10.77 7.72 -7.39
CA GLN A 20 10.54 7.51 -5.95
C GLN A 20 9.08 7.18 -5.64
N LEU A 21 8.13 7.83 -6.33
CA LEU A 21 6.70 7.52 -6.20
C LEU A 21 6.39 6.12 -6.73
N THR A 22 7.04 5.70 -7.82
CA THR A 22 6.90 4.36 -8.38
C THR A 22 7.40 3.30 -7.38
N GLU A 23 8.61 3.48 -6.84
CA GLU A 23 9.18 2.55 -5.86
C GLU A 23 8.31 2.45 -4.59
N ALA A 24 7.78 3.58 -4.11
CA ALA A 24 6.90 3.55 -2.95
C ALA A 24 5.53 2.92 -3.24
N GLN A 25 5.02 3.04 -4.48
CA GLN A 25 3.81 2.35 -4.91
C GLN A 25 4.02 0.83 -4.95
N ASP A 26 5.18 0.36 -5.43
CA ASP A 26 5.55 -1.05 -5.42
C ASP A 26 5.54 -1.63 -4.00
N VAL A 27 6.17 -0.92 -3.04
CA VAL A 27 6.17 -1.31 -1.62
C VAL A 27 4.75 -1.35 -1.05
N MET A 28 3.91 -0.36 -1.36
CA MET A 28 2.52 -0.33 -0.91
C MET A 28 1.71 -1.51 -1.45
N ASP A 29 1.96 -1.91 -2.70
CA ASP A 29 1.29 -3.05 -3.31
C ASP A 29 1.75 -4.37 -2.67
N GLU A 30 3.03 -4.53 -2.37
CA GLU A 30 3.54 -5.69 -1.61
C GLU A 30 2.90 -5.81 -0.22
N VAL A 31 2.85 -4.70 0.53
CA VAL A 31 2.20 -4.67 1.85
C VAL A 31 0.72 -5.00 1.75
N ARG A 32 0.02 -4.50 0.72
CA ARG A 32 -1.39 -4.83 0.47
C ARG A 32 -1.58 -6.33 0.25
N ILE A 33 -0.73 -6.95 -0.56
CA ILE A 33 -0.79 -8.39 -0.83
C ILE A 33 -0.60 -9.19 0.47
N LEU A 34 0.41 -8.84 1.28
CA LEU A 34 0.67 -9.51 2.55
C LEU A 34 -0.51 -9.35 3.53
N LEU A 35 -1.11 -8.17 3.59
CA LEU A 35 -2.27 -7.92 4.45
C LEU A 35 -3.50 -8.73 4.01
N VAL A 36 -3.78 -8.78 2.70
CA VAL A 36 -4.87 -9.61 2.16
C VAL A 36 -4.66 -11.08 2.51
N LYS A 37 -3.44 -11.58 2.34
CA LYS A 37 -3.10 -12.96 2.70
C LYS A 37 -3.30 -13.23 4.19
N ALA A 38 -2.83 -12.33 5.05
CA ALA A 38 -3.01 -12.46 6.49
C ALA A 38 -4.50 -12.47 6.89
N ILE A 39 -5.33 -11.61 6.28
CA ILE A 39 -6.78 -11.58 6.53
C ILE A 39 -7.43 -12.91 6.09
N GLN A 40 -7.04 -13.44 4.93
CA GLN A 40 -7.55 -14.73 4.43
C GLN A 40 -7.17 -15.87 5.38
N GLU A 41 -5.92 -15.93 5.82
CA GLU A 41 -5.45 -16.94 6.78
C GLU A 41 -6.21 -16.87 8.11
N THR A 42 -6.53 -15.67 8.62
CA THR A 42 -7.33 -15.53 9.85
C THR A 42 -8.81 -15.89 9.65
N ALA A 43 -9.36 -15.65 8.45
CA ALA A 43 -10.75 -15.95 8.15
C ALA A 43 -10.99 -17.46 7.94
N ASP A 44 -9.97 -18.19 7.46
CA ASP A 44 -10.03 -19.64 7.29
C ASP A 44 -9.84 -20.40 8.62
N ASP A 45 -9.22 -19.78 9.64
CA ASP A 45 -8.99 -20.36 10.98
C ASP A 45 -10.21 -20.22 11.93
N ASP A 46 -11.07 -19.22 11.71
CA ASP A 46 -12.32 -19.01 12.47
C ASP A 46 -13.48 -19.96 12.05
N GLY A 47 -13.21 -20.90 11.13
CA GLY A 47 -14.19 -21.83 10.55
C GLY A 47 -14.10 -23.29 10.99
N GLU A 48 -13.19 -23.66 11.89
CA GLU A 48 -13.10 -25.01 12.52
C GLU A 48 -13.78 -25.12 13.88
#